data_AF-A0A7S1KFK7-F1
#
_entry.id   AF-A0A7S1KFK7-F1
#
_cell.length_a   1.000
_cell.length_b   1.000
_cell.length_c   1.000
_cell.angle_alpha   90.00
_cell.angle_beta   90.00
_cell.angle_gamma   90.00
#
_symmetry.space_group_name_H-M   'P 1'
#
loop_
_entity.id
_entity.type
_entity.pdbx_description
1 polymer ?
#
loop_
_entity_poly.entity_id
_entity_poly.type
_entity_poly.pdbx_seq_one_letter_code
_entity_poly.pdbx_strand_id
1 'polypeptide(L)'
;MELPSSYFRQRQVSPGYEQRLLSIYRRLILHDATLATERDLISSACSNELGRYSQAFIDSYLDLLVDNGANVTAVDAYGCSYLHKAAGVVFGDGAPCMADNLCRHLLPADINRETRFNPNETPLYVAGDQLDLSFEILEDDDRDEWEKNQATRKIPLYETIIRSLLRSGADVSRIPRPRAPVWRLRRRCRELVLTRYTTMLNTDVHTGAMAAVNAALAPQRSL
;
A
#
# COMPACT_ATOMS: atom_id res chain seq x y z
N MET A 1 -25.22 32.32 8.19
CA MET A 1 -25.98 31.15 7.73
C MET A 1 -24.94 30.16 7.23
N GLU A 2 -24.45 29.30 8.14
CA GLU A 2 -23.33 28.40 7.87
C GLU A 2 -23.85 27.02 7.50
N LEU A 3 -23.33 26.47 6.40
CA LEU A 3 -23.52 25.06 6.05
C LEU A 3 -22.27 24.28 6.47
N PRO A 4 -22.39 23.28 7.35
CA PRO A 4 -21.27 22.40 7.67
C PRO A 4 -21.19 21.29 6.62
N SER A 5 -20.47 21.51 5.52
CA SER A 5 -20.08 20.41 4.62
C SER A 5 -18.80 19.75 5.14
N SER A 6 -18.97 18.83 6.09
CA SER A 6 -17.92 17.90 6.54
C SER A 6 -18.25 16.47 6.10
N TYR A 7 -18.61 16.30 4.83
CA TYR A 7 -19.17 15.04 4.31
C TYR A 7 -18.21 13.84 4.25
N PHE A 8 -16.96 13.95 4.72
CA PHE A 8 -16.05 12.80 4.82
C PHE A 8 -15.13 12.85 6.05
N ARG A 9 -15.68 13.04 7.26
CA ARG A 9 -15.10 12.30 8.40
C ARG A 9 -15.62 10.87 8.32
N GLN A 10 -14.96 10.03 7.52
CA GLN A 10 -15.27 8.59 7.48
C GLN A 10 -15.14 8.05 8.90
N ARG A 11 -16.27 7.64 9.48
CA ARG A 11 -16.32 7.12 10.85
C ARG A 11 -15.76 5.71 10.81
N GLN A 12 -14.60 5.51 11.42
CA GLN A 12 -14.01 4.18 11.58
C GLN A 12 -15.04 3.26 12.25
N VAL A 13 -15.14 2.04 11.74
CA VAL A 13 -16.06 1.03 12.22
C VAL A 13 -15.64 0.60 13.63
N SER A 14 -16.61 0.29 14.50
CA SER A 14 -16.27 -0.07 15.88
C SER A 14 -15.55 -1.43 15.92
N PRO A 15 -14.56 -1.62 16.81
CA PRO A 15 -13.85 -2.90 16.94
C PRO A 15 -14.78 -4.09 17.19
N GLY A 16 -15.88 -3.89 17.91
CA GLY A 16 -16.89 -4.94 18.14
C GLY A 16 -17.66 -5.33 16.88
N TYR A 17 -17.82 -4.42 15.91
CA TYR A 17 -18.36 -4.78 14.60
C TYR A 17 -17.34 -5.56 13.78
N GLU A 18 -16.09 -5.10 13.74
CA GLU A 18 -14.99 -5.80 13.04
C GLU A 18 -14.83 -7.24 13.52
N GLN A 19 -14.85 -7.45 14.84
CA GLN A 19 -14.81 -8.79 15.44
C GLN A 19 -15.99 -9.69 15.02
N ARG A 20 -17.21 -9.15 15.04
CA ARG A 20 -18.41 -9.88 14.59
C ARG A 20 -18.32 -10.24 13.12
N LEU A 21 -17.94 -9.28 12.27
CA LEU A 21 -17.79 -9.50 10.84
C LEU A 21 -16.72 -10.58 10.56
N LEU A 22 -15.57 -10.50 11.21
CA LEU A 22 -14.52 -11.50 11.08
C LEU A 22 -14.99 -12.90 11.52
N SER A 23 -15.77 -12.98 12.61
CA SER A 23 -16.37 -14.26 13.05
C SER A 23 -17.34 -14.85 12.03
N ILE A 24 -18.06 -14.00 11.29
CA ILE A 24 -18.96 -14.46 10.21
C ILE A 24 -18.12 -15.03 9.07
N TYR A 25 -17.08 -14.32 8.63
CA TYR A 25 -16.19 -14.81 7.58
C TYR A 25 -15.53 -16.15 7.96
N ARG A 26 -15.05 -16.30 9.20
CA ARG A 26 -14.51 -17.57 9.70
C ARG A 26 -15.51 -18.71 9.61
N ARG A 27 -16.77 -18.46 9.99
CA ARG A 27 -17.83 -19.48 9.90
C ARG A 27 -18.16 -19.84 8.45
N LEU A 28 -18.20 -18.86 7.56
CA LEU A 28 -18.45 -19.11 6.13
C LEU A 28 -17.35 -19.99 5.53
N ILE A 29 -16.09 -19.63 5.75
CA ILE A 29 -14.93 -20.39 5.24
C ILE A 29 -14.85 -21.78 5.88
N LEU A 30 -15.22 -21.92 7.16
CA LEU A 30 -15.30 -23.23 7.81
C LEU A 30 -16.35 -24.15 7.15
N HIS A 31 -17.47 -23.59 6.70
CA HIS A 31 -18.51 -24.35 6.01
C HIS A 31 -18.17 -24.62 4.55
N ASP A 32 -17.53 -23.68 3.88
CA ASP A 32 -17.12 -23.79 2.49
C ASP A 32 -15.78 -23.07 2.29
N ALA A 33 -14.70 -23.86 2.28
CA ALA A 33 -13.34 -23.35 2.10
C ALA A 33 -13.11 -22.78 0.70
N THR A 34 -13.93 -23.14 -0.30
CA THR A 34 -13.76 -22.64 -1.67
C THR A 34 -14.02 -21.13 -1.75
N LEU A 35 -14.83 -20.59 -0.83
CA LEU A 35 -15.05 -19.15 -0.67
C LEU A 35 -13.77 -18.37 -0.42
N ALA A 36 -12.74 -18.97 0.19
CA ALA A 36 -11.46 -18.27 0.38
C ALA A 36 -10.67 -18.12 -0.93
N THR A 37 -10.94 -18.99 -1.92
CA THR A 37 -10.23 -19.03 -3.21
C THR A 37 -10.99 -18.36 -4.34
N GLU A 38 -12.21 -17.90 -4.08
CA GLU A 38 -13.01 -17.17 -5.06
C GLU A 38 -12.25 -15.92 -5.53
N ARG A 39 -12.29 -15.72 -6.85
CA ARG A 39 -11.59 -14.60 -7.48
C ARG A 39 -12.18 -13.29 -6.98
N ASP A 40 -11.31 -12.30 -6.86
CA ASP A 40 -11.64 -10.92 -6.54
C ASP A 40 -12.13 -10.65 -5.11
N LEU A 41 -12.28 -11.63 -4.20
CA LEU A 41 -12.62 -11.31 -2.79
C LEU A 41 -11.64 -10.36 -2.12
N ILE A 42 -10.35 -10.61 -2.33
CA ILE A 42 -9.28 -9.74 -1.87
C ILE A 42 -9.46 -8.32 -2.47
N SER A 43 -9.79 -8.22 -3.76
CA SER A 43 -10.01 -6.94 -4.45
C SER A 43 -11.28 -6.23 -3.96
N SER A 44 -12.37 -6.97 -3.77
CA SER A 44 -13.69 -6.48 -3.37
C SER A 44 -13.71 -6.05 -1.93
N ALA A 45 -12.99 -6.74 -1.04
CA ALA A 45 -12.73 -6.24 0.30
C ALA A 45 -12.06 -4.86 0.17
N CYS A 46 -10.87 -4.78 -0.42
CA CYS A 46 -10.12 -3.52 -0.49
C CYS A 46 -10.89 -2.33 -1.10
N SER A 47 -11.60 -2.52 -2.21
CA SER A 47 -12.36 -1.43 -2.86
C SER A 47 -13.58 -0.97 -2.04
N ASN A 48 -14.22 -1.85 -1.27
CA ASN A 48 -15.39 -1.50 -0.44
C ASN A 48 -15.00 -0.96 0.93
N GLU A 49 -13.77 -1.23 1.38
CA GLU A 49 -13.33 -0.90 2.73
C GLU A 49 -13.13 0.62 2.90
N LEU A 50 -12.78 1.37 1.84
CA LEU A 50 -12.69 2.85 1.84
C LEU A 50 -12.05 3.42 3.14
N GLY A 51 -11.02 2.77 3.69
CA GLY A 51 -10.36 3.18 4.94
C GLY A 51 -11.21 3.09 6.22
N ARG A 52 -12.36 2.41 6.19
CA ARG A 52 -13.32 2.31 7.31
C ARG A 52 -12.92 1.31 8.39
N TYR A 53 -12.07 0.36 8.03
CA TYR A 53 -11.67 -0.74 8.90
C TYR A 53 -10.22 -0.59 9.36
N SER A 54 -9.93 -1.12 10.54
CA SER A 54 -8.60 -1.08 11.14
C SER A 54 -7.61 -1.98 10.40
N GLN A 55 -6.31 -1.62 10.47
CA GLN A 55 -5.23 -2.49 10.00
C GLN A 55 -5.34 -3.91 10.58
N ALA A 56 -5.69 -4.03 11.87
CA ALA A 56 -5.81 -5.33 12.54
C ALA A 56 -6.92 -6.20 11.94
N PHE A 57 -8.03 -5.59 11.53
CA PHE A 57 -9.11 -6.30 10.83
C PHE A 57 -8.66 -6.75 9.45
N ILE A 58 -8.07 -5.84 8.65
CA ILE A 58 -7.55 -6.15 7.31
C ILE A 58 -6.53 -7.29 7.38
N ASP A 59 -5.58 -7.20 8.32
CA ASP A 59 -4.57 -8.24 8.54
C ASP A 59 -5.24 -9.58 8.86
N SER A 60 -6.14 -9.61 9.85
CA SER A 60 -6.80 -10.85 10.26
C SER A 60 -7.68 -11.47 9.17
N TYR A 61 -8.28 -10.64 8.31
CA TYR A 61 -9.12 -11.09 7.22
C TYR A 61 -8.28 -11.67 6.07
N LEU A 62 -7.17 -11.02 5.71
CA LEU A 62 -6.26 -11.51 4.68
C LEU A 62 -5.53 -12.78 5.12
N ASP A 63 -5.07 -12.83 6.37
CA ASP A 63 -4.50 -14.04 6.98
C ASP A 63 -5.49 -15.21 6.88
N LEU A 64 -6.76 -14.97 7.23
CA LEU A 64 -7.81 -15.97 7.11
C LEU A 64 -7.98 -16.48 5.68
N LEU A 65 -7.93 -15.61 4.67
CA LEU A 65 -8.04 -16.01 3.27
C LEU A 65 -6.81 -16.83 2.83
N VAL A 66 -5.60 -16.36 3.16
CA VAL A 66 -4.33 -17.02 2.83
C VAL A 66 -4.24 -18.40 3.46
N ASP A 67 -4.59 -18.53 4.75
CA ASP A 67 -4.61 -19.79 5.49
C ASP A 67 -5.57 -20.82 4.88
N ASN A 68 -6.55 -20.36 4.11
CA ASN A 68 -7.54 -21.19 3.41
C ASN A 68 -7.28 -21.26 1.90
N GLY A 69 -6.06 -20.99 1.46
CA GLY A 69 -5.59 -21.25 0.09
C GLY A 69 -5.77 -20.10 -0.90
N ALA A 70 -6.13 -18.91 -0.44
CA ALA A 70 -6.19 -17.73 -1.31
C ALA A 70 -4.81 -17.42 -1.92
N ASN A 71 -4.77 -17.28 -3.25
CA ASN A 71 -3.54 -16.96 -3.94
C ASN A 71 -3.30 -15.43 -4.01
N VAL A 72 -2.51 -14.89 -3.08
CA VAL A 72 -2.12 -13.47 -3.05
C VAL A 72 -1.15 -13.05 -4.17
N THR A 73 -0.56 -14.01 -4.89
CA THR A 73 0.33 -13.74 -6.04
C THR A 73 -0.41 -13.71 -7.38
N ALA A 74 -1.72 -13.94 -7.36
CA ALA A 74 -2.54 -13.93 -8.57
C ALA A 74 -2.42 -12.60 -9.31
N VAL A 75 -2.42 -12.68 -10.64
CA VAL A 75 -2.37 -11.53 -11.54
C VAL A 75 -3.59 -11.52 -12.46
N ASP A 76 -4.03 -10.34 -12.85
CA ASP A 76 -5.08 -10.18 -13.85
C ASP A 76 -4.55 -10.33 -15.29
N ALA A 77 -5.40 -10.06 -16.28
CA ALA A 77 -5.05 -10.14 -17.70
C ALA A 77 -3.90 -9.20 -18.11
N TYR A 78 -3.64 -8.14 -17.33
CA TYR A 78 -2.56 -7.19 -17.56
C TYR A 78 -1.26 -7.57 -16.85
N GLY A 79 -1.28 -8.67 -16.08
CA GLY A 79 -0.16 -9.05 -15.23
C GLY A 79 -0.12 -8.24 -13.93
N CYS A 80 -1.15 -7.46 -13.61
CA CYS A 80 -1.20 -6.68 -12.38
C CYS A 80 -1.54 -7.61 -11.20
N SER A 81 -0.61 -7.71 -10.26
CA SER A 81 -0.86 -8.37 -8.97
C SER A 81 -1.73 -7.52 -8.05
N TYR A 82 -2.22 -8.10 -6.95
CA TYR A 82 -2.88 -7.31 -5.91
C TYR A 82 -2.00 -6.18 -5.37
N LEU A 83 -0.68 -6.37 -5.34
CA LEU A 83 0.25 -5.34 -4.90
C LEU A 83 0.35 -4.17 -5.90
N HIS A 84 0.22 -4.41 -7.21
CA HIS A 84 0.08 -3.34 -8.20
C HIS A 84 -1.20 -2.54 -8.00
N LYS A 85 -2.31 -3.25 -7.77
CA LYS A 85 -3.61 -2.60 -7.52
C LYS A 85 -3.58 -1.75 -6.24
N ALA A 86 -2.88 -2.22 -5.20
CA ALA A 86 -2.65 -1.47 -3.95
C ALA A 86 -1.67 -0.30 -4.12
N ALA A 87 -0.68 -0.42 -4.99
CA ALA A 87 0.19 0.71 -5.34
C ALA A 87 -0.51 1.80 -6.15
N GLY A 88 -1.60 1.45 -6.85
CA GLY A 88 -2.34 2.34 -7.74
C GLY A 88 -3.55 3.02 -7.10
N VAL A 89 -4.49 3.43 -7.95
CA VAL A 89 -5.74 4.12 -7.55
C VAL A 89 -6.89 3.16 -7.21
N VAL A 90 -6.70 1.85 -7.39
CA VAL A 90 -7.80 0.87 -7.45
C VAL A 90 -8.48 0.68 -6.08
N PHE A 91 -7.74 0.80 -4.99
CA PHE A 91 -8.24 0.52 -3.63
C PHE A 91 -8.52 1.75 -2.76
N GLY A 92 -8.39 2.96 -3.32
CA GLY A 92 -8.66 4.20 -2.59
C GLY A 92 -7.92 4.29 -1.25
N ASP A 93 -8.60 4.75 -0.20
CA ASP A 93 -8.01 4.99 1.13
C ASP A 93 -7.55 3.71 1.86
N GLY A 94 -8.03 2.53 1.46
CA GLY A 94 -7.65 1.24 2.05
C GLY A 94 -6.31 0.68 1.53
N ALA A 95 -5.76 1.31 0.49
CA ALA A 95 -4.56 0.85 -0.21
C ALA A 95 -3.31 0.67 0.68
N PRO A 96 -3.00 1.54 1.66
CA PRO A 96 -1.81 1.37 2.49
C PRO A 96 -1.86 0.13 3.39
N CYS A 97 -3.01 -0.17 4.00
CA CYS A 97 -3.15 -1.32 4.89
C CYS A 97 -2.94 -2.63 4.11
N MET A 98 -3.49 -2.66 2.90
CA MET A 98 -3.36 -3.79 1.99
C MET A 98 -1.93 -3.97 1.48
N ALA A 99 -1.29 -2.88 1.05
CA ALA A 99 0.10 -2.93 0.61
C ALA A 99 1.02 -3.46 1.73
N ASP A 100 0.83 -2.97 2.96
CA ASP A 100 1.60 -3.42 4.11
C ASP A 100 1.38 -4.91 4.42
N ASN A 101 0.13 -5.37 4.45
CA ASN A 101 -0.18 -6.78 4.68
C ASN A 101 0.42 -7.67 3.58
N LEU A 102 0.14 -7.38 2.30
CA LEU A 102 0.68 -8.13 1.17
C LEU A 102 2.20 -8.23 1.23
N CYS A 103 2.87 -7.13 1.58
CA CYS A 103 4.33 -7.07 1.72
C CYS A 103 4.90 -8.01 2.81
N ARG A 104 4.08 -8.53 3.74
CA ARG A 104 4.49 -9.54 4.74
C ARG A 104 4.36 -10.98 4.23
N HIS A 105 3.48 -11.23 3.26
CA HIS A 105 3.22 -12.57 2.72
C HIS A 105 3.92 -12.85 1.38
N LEU A 106 4.41 -11.80 0.71
CA LEU A 106 5.03 -11.92 -0.61
C LEU A 106 6.55 -12.11 -0.52
N LEU A 107 7.06 -12.94 -1.43
CA LEU A 107 8.51 -13.08 -1.64
C LEU A 107 9.06 -11.85 -2.37
N PRO A 108 10.37 -11.55 -2.26
CA PRO A 108 10.98 -10.42 -2.97
C PRO A 108 10.75 -10.42 -4.49
N ALA A 109 10.65 -11.60 -5.11
CA ALA A 109 10.35 -11.73 -6.53
C ALA A 109 8.93 -11.24 -6.88
N ASP A 110 7.96 -11.45 -5.99
CA ASP A 110 6.57 -11.03 -6.19
C ASP A 110 6.35 -9.56 -5.85
N ILE A 111 7.12 -9.02 -4.89
CA ILE A 111 7.15 -7.59 -4.57
C ILE A 111 7.68 -6.78 -5.76
N ASN A 112 8.68 -7.33 -6.46
CA ASN A 112 9.33 -6.70 -7.60
C ASN A 112 8.75 -7.15 -8.95
N ARG A 113 7.61 -7.84 -8.94
CA ARG A 113 6.97 -8.36 -10.14
C ARG A 113 6.64 -7.23 -11.10
N GLU A 114 6.84 -7.49 -12.39
CA GLU A 114 6.57 -6.56 -13.47
C GLU A 114 5.22 -6.88 -14.12
N THR A 115 4.57 -5.88 -14.73
CA THR A 115 3.37 -6.13 -15.55
C THR A 115 3.74 -6.76 -16.89
N ARG A 116 2.76 -7.36 -17.55
CA ARG A 116 2.97 -8.01 -18.85
C ARG A 116 3.39 -7.02 -19.95
N PHE A 117 2.92 -5.78 -19.84
CA PHE A 117 3.04 -4.79 -20.91
C PHE A 117 4.17 -3.79 -20.68
N ASN A 118 4.67 -3.67 -19.44
CA ASN A 118 5.75 -2.77 -19.12
C ASN A 118 6.71 -3.39 -18.08
N PRO A 119 7.94 -3.78 -18.49
CA PRO A 119 8.91 -4.40 -17.58
C PRO A 119 9.43 -3.43 -16.50
N ASN A 120 9.12 -2.14 -16.61
CA ASN A 120 9.48 -1.16 -15.57
C ASN A 120 8.32 -0.89 -14.60
N GLU A 121 7.14 -1.42 -14.87
CA GLU A 121 5.95 -1.22 -14.05
C GLU A 121 5.95 -2.25 -12.94
N THR A 122 6.76 -1.98 -11.92
CA THR A 122 6.70 -2.66 -10.63
C THR A 122 5.70 -1.95 -9.71
N PRO A 123 5.24 -2.56 -8.61
CA PRO A 123 4.41 -1.87 -7.62
C PRO A 123 5.06 -0.58 -7.09
N LEU A 124 6.39 -0.57 -6.90
CA LEU A 124 7.11 0.63 -6.49
C LEU A 124 7.07 1.73 -7.55
N TYR A 125 7.19 1.36 -8.83
CA TYR A 125 7.02 2.31 -9.93
C TYR A 125 5.61 2.89 -9.95
N VAL A 126 4.58 2.04 -9.86
CA VAL A 126 3.18 2.48 -9.87
C VAL A 126 2.90 3.46 -8.73
N ALA A 127 3.33 3.16 -7.51
CA ALA A 127 3.13 4.07 -6.37
C ALA A 127 3.89 5.40 -6.54
N GLY A 128 5.10 5.36 -7.09
CA GLY A 128 5.89 6.55 -7.40
C GLY A 128 5.25 7.41 -8.49
N ASP A 129 4.73 6.79 -9.55
CA ASP A 129 4.03 7.45 -10.66
C ASP A 129 2.74 8.13 -10.19
N GLN A 130 1.96 7.47 -9.32
CA GLN A 130 0.76 8.06 -8.73
C GLN A 130 1.06 9.21 -7.76
N LEU A 131 2.15 9.11 -6.99
CA LEU A 131 2.61 10.21 -6.16
C LEU A 131 3.01 11.42 -7.01
N ASP A 132 3.72 11.18 -8.11
CA ASP A 132 4.14 12.20 -9.06
C ASP A 132 2.95 12.91 -9.69
N LEU A 133 1.99 12.15 -10.23
CA LEU A 133 0.71 12.64 -10.75
C LEU A 133 -0.05 13.49 -9.73
N SER A 134 -0.03 13.09 -8.45
CA SER A 134 -0.69 13.86 -7.39
C SER A 134 -0.02 15.22 -7.18
N PHE A 135 1.31 15.29 -7.24
CA PHE A 135 2.01 16.58 -7.18
C PHE A 135 1.78 17.44 -8.43
N GLU A 136 1.74 16.84 -9.63
CA GLU A 136 1.42 17.58 -10.85
C GLU A 136 0.03 18.21 -10.79
N ILE A 137 -0.98 17.50 -10.25
CA ILE A 137 -2.33 18.06 -10.05
C ILE A 137 -2.30 19.26 -9.10
N LEU A 138 -1.45 19.24 -8.07
CA LEU A 138 -1.34 20.36 -7.13
C LEU A 138 -0.65 21.59 -7.74
N GLU A 139 0.30 21.37 -8.64
CA GLU A 139 1.07 22.44 -9.29
C GLU A 139 0.37 23.05 -10.51
N ASP A 140 -0.62 22.36 -11.09
CA ASP A 140 -1.38 22.84 -12.23
C ASP A 140 -2.46 23.85 -11.79
N ASP A 141 -2.28 25.12 -12.17
CA ASP A 141 -3.21 26.22 -11.86
C ASP A 141 -4.59 26.03 -12.50
N ASP A 142 -4.69 25.27 -13.61
CA ASP A 142 -5.93 25.03 -14.33
C ASP A 142 -6.77 23.88 -13.73
N ARG A 143 -6.22 23.12 -12.77
CA ARG A 143 -6.95 22.04 -12.07
C ARG A 143 -7.91 22.59 -11.05
N ASP A 144 -9.08 21.96 -10.96
CA ASP A 144 -10.10 22.41 -10.03
C ASP A 144 -9.75 22.05 -8.57
N GLU A 145 -10.41 22.75 -7.64
CA GLU A 145 -10.18 22.59 -6.21
C GLU A 145 -10.53 21.18 -5.71
N TRP A 146 -11.47 20.48 -6.37
CA TRP A 146 -11.81 19.11 -5.99
C TRP A 146 -10.66 18.15 -6.32
N GLU A 147 -10.07 18.25 -7.52
CA GLU A 147 -8.91 17.46 -7.94
C GLU A 147 -7.71 17.70 -7.03
N LYS A 148 -7.43 18.98 -6.71
CA LYS A 148 -6.36 19.35 -5.76
C LYS A 148 -6.59 18.79 -4.37
N ASN A 149 -7.83 18.81 -3.88
CA ASN A 149 -8.18 18.20 -2.60
C ASN A 149 -8.03 16.67 -2.62
N GLN A 150 -8.37 16.01 -3.73
CA GLN A 150 -8.13 14.57 -3.88
C GLN A 150 -6.63 14.24 -3.89
N ALA A 151 -5.84 15.00 -4.65
CA ALA A 151 -4.38 14.83 -4.69
C ALA A 151 -3.75 15.02 -3.31
N THR A 152 -4.13 16.07 -2.58
CA THR A 152 -3.68 16.33 -1.21
C THR A 152 -3.95 15.15 -0.27
N ARG A 153 -5.12 14.51 -0.40
CA ARG A 153 -5.48 13.33 0.41
C ARG A 153 -4.68 12.08 0.02
N LYS A 154 -4.36 11.92 -1.26
CA LYS A 154 -3.69 10.71 -1.78
C LYS A 154 -2.18 10.70 -1.55
N ILE A 155 -1.51 11.85 -1.53
CA ILE A 155 -0.06 11.95 -1.28
C ILE A 155 0.40 11.15 -0.05
N PRO A 156 -0.17 11.33 1.16
CA PRO A 156 0.28 10.56 2.33
C PRO A 156 0.02 9.06 2.22
N LEU A 157 -0.97 8.63 1.41
CA LEU A 157 -1.24 7.22 1.17
C LEU A 157 -0.13 6.60 0.31
N TYR A 158 0.22 7.24 -0.80
CA TYR A 158 1.31 6.77 -1.68
C TYR A 158 2.65 6.79 -0.97
N GLU A 159 2.93 7.80 -0.13
CA GLU A 159 4.15 7.81 0.68
C GLU A 159 4.21 6.62 1.65
N THR A 160 3.07 6.24 2.22
CA THR A 160 2.98 5.08 3.12
C THR A 160 3.18 3.78 2.36
N ILE A 161 2.57 3.64 1.18
CA ILE A 161 2.75 2.46 0.32
C ILE A 161 4.20 2.32 -0.14
N ILE A 162 4.81 3.41 -0.63
CA ILE A 162 6.24 3.44 -1.01
C ILE A 162 7.10 2.99 0.17
N ARG A 163 6.81 3.47 1.38
CA ARG A 163 7.55 3.06 2.59
C ARG A 163 7.42 1.56 2.86
N SER A 164 6.20 1.00 2.82
CA SER A 164 5.99 -0.44 3.03
C SER A 164 6.68 -1.29 1.96
N LEU A 165 6.59 -0.90 0.69
CA LEU A 165 7.27 -1.57 -0.42
C LEU A 165 8.80 -1.59 -0.22
N LEU A 166 9.39 -0.44 0.13
CA LEU A 166 10.83 -0.33 0.35
C LEU A 166 11.30 -1.15 1.56
N ARG A 167 10.53 -1.16 2.66
CA ARG A 167 10.83 -1.99 3.84
C ARG A 167 10.82 -3.49 3.52
N SER A 168 9.96 -3.91 2.61
CA SER A 168 9.87 -5.32 2.19
C SER A 168 10.76 -5.70 1.00
N GLY A 169 11.70 -4.83 0.63
CA GLY A 169 12.74 -5.16 -0.36
C GLY A 169 12.35 -4.86 -1.81
N ALA A 170 11.46 -3.89 -2.05
CA ALA A 170 11.25 -3.36 -3.38
C ALA A 170 12.54 -2.73 -3.93
N ASP A 171 12.90 -3.11 -5.15
CA ASP A 171 14.15 -2.77 -5.82
C ASP A 171 14.03 -1.42 -6.53
N VAL A 172 14.60 -0.39 -5.90
CA VAL A 172 14.67 0.97 -6.43
C VAL A 172 15.44 1.04 -7.76
N SER A 173 16.33 0.09 -8.04
CA SER A 173 17.09 0.08 -9.28
C SER A 173 16.22 -0.19 -10.51
N ARG A 174 15.04 -0.80 -10.31
CA ARG A 174 14.04 -1.08 -11.35
C ARG A 174 13.23 0.15 -11.77
N ILE A 175 13.28 1.24 -11.00
CA ILE A 175 12.68 2.50 -11.45
C ILE A 175 13.46 2.99 -12.67
N PRO A 176 12.81 3.19 -13.83
CA PRO A 176 13.51 3.42 -15.08
C PRO A 176 14.41 4.65 -14.97
N ARG A 177 15.66 4.49 -15.44
CA ARG A 177 16.58 5.62 -15.58
C ARG A 177 16.17 6.44 -16.80
N PRO A 178 16.35 7.77 -16.77
CA PRO A 178 16.00 8.60 -17.91
C PRO A 178 16.86 8.24 -19.16
N ARG A 179 16.30 7.60 -20.21
CA ARG A 179 16.92 7.32 -21.55
C ARG A 179 15.91 7.43 -22.74
N ALA A 180 16.03 8.46 -23.62
CA ALA A 180 15.06 8.99 -24.65
C ALA A 180 13.54 9.40 -24.29
N PRO A 181 12.91 10.39 -24.98
CA PRO A 181 12.51 11.75 -24.56
C PRO A 181 11.35 11.98 -23.55
N VAL A 182 10.78 10.96 -22.88
CA VAL A 182 9.54 11.11 -22.05
C VAL A 182 9.83 11.52 -20.58
N TRP A 183 10.56 12.63 -20.38
CA TRP A 183 11.44 12.80 -19.20
C TRP A 183 10.86 13.21 -17.87
N ARG A 184 9.94 14.17 -17.86
CA ARG A 184 9.71 14.95 -16.64
C ARG A 184 9.11 14.06 -15.54
N LEU A 185 8.08 13.32 -15.92
CA LEU A 185 7.37 12.35 -15.09
C LEU A 185 8.32 11.30 -14.48
N ARG A 186 9.13 10.65 -15.32
CA ARG A 186 10.01 9.54 -14.87
C ARG A 186 11.16 10.00 -13.98
N ARG A 187 11.69 11.20 -14.22
CA ARG A 187 12.77 11.76 -13.39
C ARG A 187 12.25 12.14 -12.01
N ARG A 188 11.11 12.84 -11.96
CA ARG A 188 10.52 13.33 -10.72
C ARG A 188 10.03 12.19 -9.82
N CYS A 189 9.34 11.20 -10.40
CA CYS A 189 8.98 9.96 -9.71
C CYS A 189 10.20 9.29 -9.04
N ARG A 190 11.32 9.13 -9.77
CA ARG A 190 12.53 8.53 -9.22
C ARG A 190 13.13 9.36 -8.07
N GLU A 191 13.19 10.68 -8.23
CA GLU A 191 13.70 11.59 -7.19
C GLU A 191 12.83 11.55 -5.92
N LEU A 192 11.51 11.47 -6.06
CA LEU A 192 10.57 11.31 -4.95
C LEU A 192 10.81 9.99 -4.20
N VAL A 193 10.88 8.86 -4.91
CA VAL A 193 11.11 7.56 -4.28
C VAL A 193 12.48 7.50 -3.61
N LEU A 194 13.53 8.03 -4.24
CA LEU A 194 14.89 8.07 -3.64
C LEU A 194 14.94 8.95 -2.39
N THR A 195 14.22 10.07 -2.38
CA THR A 195 14.09 10.92 -1.20
C THR A 195 13.44 10.14 -0.06
N ARG A 196 12.32 9.45 -0.34
CA ARG A 196 11.62 8.62 0.66
C ARG A 196 12.47 7.45 1.16
N TYR A 197 13.21 6.79 0.27
CA TYR A 197 14.16 5.75 0.61
C TYR A 197 15.25 6.27 1.55
N THR A 198 15.82 7.44 1.26
CA THR A 198 16.86 8.07 2.10
C THR A 198 16.30 8.44 3.48
N THR A 199 15.09 9.01 3.54
CA THR A 199 14.43 9.28 4.82
C THR A 199 14.21 8.01 5.62
N MET A 200 13.69 6.94 5.00
CA MET A 200 13.45 5.64 5.64
C MET A 200 14.75 5.05 6.22
N LEU A 201 15.86 5.08 5.45
CA LEU A 201 17.16 4.63 5.96
C LEU A 201 17.62 5.45 7.18
N ASN A 202 17.47 6.78 7.09
CA ASN A 202 17.92 7.68 8.16
C ASN A 202 17.04 7.64 9.41
N THR A 203 15.74 7.38 9.30
CA THR A 203 14.83 7.32 10.45
C THR A 203 14.68 5.90 10.98
N ASP A 204 14.33 4.95 10.13
CA ASP A 204 13.82 3.65 10.57
C ASP A 204 14.96 2.68 10.85
N VAL A 205 15.94 2.61 9.94
CA VAL A 205 17.10 1.73 10.10
C VAL A 205 18.01 2.27 11.19
N HIS A 206 18.29 3.57 11.20
CA HIS A 206 19.10 4.17 12.26
C HIS A 206 18.44 4.01 13.64
N THR A 207 17.16 4.30 13.79
CA THR A 207 16.47 4.16 15.09
C THR A 207 16.33 2.70 15.51
N GLY A 208 16.00 1.80 14.58
CA GLY A 208 15.90 0.36 14.85
C GLY A 208 17.24 -0.27 15.21
N ALA A 209 18.31 0.07 14.48
CA ALA A 209 19.66 -0.38 14.80
C ALA A 209 20.13 0.16 16.15
N MET A 210 19.88 1.44 16.44
CA MET A 210 20.21 2.04 17.73
C MET A 210 19.41 1.41 18.88
N ALA A 211 18.13 1.10 18.68
CA ALA A 211 17.31 0.41 19.67
C ALA A 211 17.80 -1.02 19.92
N ALA A 212 18.14 -1.76 18.85
CA ALA A 212 18.68 -3.12 18.95
C ALA A 212 20.05 -3.14 19.64
N VAL A 213 20.93 -2.20 19.31
CA VAL A 213 22.24 -2.04 19.98
C VAL A 213 22.05 -1.68 21.45
N ASN A 214 21.16 -0.73 21.77
CA ASN A 214 20.88 -0.37 23.16
C ASN A 214 20.27 -1.54 23.95
N ALA A 215 19.39 -2.34 23.34
CA ALA A 215 18.84 -3.55 23.95
C ALA A 215 19.92 -4.63 24.17
N ALA A 216 20.82 -4.83 23.21
CA ALA A 216 21.93 -5.78 23.31
C ALA A 216 22.98 -5.35 24.36
N LEU A 217 23.17 -4.04 24.55
CA LEU A 217 24.09 -3.48 25.56
C LEU A 217 23.46 -3.32 26.95
N ALA A 218 22.13 -3.40 27.08
CA ALA A 218 21.43 -3.22 28.36
C ALA A 218 21.93 -4.17 29.47
N PRO A 219 22.19 -5.46 29.23
CA PRO A 219 22.69 -6.37 30.28
C PRO A 219 24.10 -6.03 30.77
N GLN A 220 24.92 -5.33 29.95
CA GLN A 220 26.29 -4.93 30.32
C GLN A 220 26.35 -3.59 31.06
N ARG A 221 25.27 -2.80 31.03
CA ARG A 221 25.15 -1.52 31.74
C ARG A 221 24.60 -1.66 33.16
N SER A 222 24.12 -2.85 33.53
CA SER A 222 23.56 -3.19 34.84
C SER A 222 24.52 -3.94 35.76
N LEU A 223 25.81 -4.04 35.39
CA LEU A 223 26.92 -4.55 36.20
C LEU A 223 27.77 -3.38 36.68
#